data_AF-A0AAQ4DXV7-F1
#
_entry.id   AF-A0AAQ4DXV7-F1
#
_cell.length_a   1.000
_cell.length_b   1.000
_cell.length_c   1.000
_cell.angle_alpha   90.00
_cell.angle_beta   90.00
_cell.angle_gamma   90.00
#
_symmetry.space_group_name_H-M   'P 1'
#
loop_
_entity.id
_entity.type
_entity.pdbx_description
1 polymer ?
#
loop_
_entity_poly.entity_id
_entity_poly.type
_entity_poly.pdbx_seq_one_letter_code
_entity_poly.pdbx_strand_id
1 'polypeptide(L)'
;MDTMFEGERVRSVCLDIDDIAEALRRFRQLLMCHDLTTLKVTRTCKIEAEHAEVLAQFLRETRSLNEVEMNFEAKRAQSRVLLDALRDNTSITVLHVERWCRCERTAVLLVDIVCSSKKIRALTYNLLSEKTCLEFFCQLAKAIQTNCTLLSVEARWKHAEARHLDRIQEVLARNNALPFRAAWFVTGRTVDKRGAEALELLGPDPVVVSKVREMLSMGEIEAEDATRRKLYDLDDMNAFMRAAGVVRESVVCDCRHGLDALPFFCWLHLRRYLRVADVVDRPGMR
;
A
#
# COMPACT_ATOMS: atom_id res chain seq x y z
N MET A 1 -7.87 -28.57 8.00
CA MET A 1 -6.73 -29.17 7.28
C MET A 1 -5.49 -28.76 8.04
N ASP A 2 -5.01 -29.67 8.88
CA ASP A 2 -3.78 -29.53 9.66
C ASP A 2 -2.58 -29.87 8.78
N THR A 3 -1.68 -28.92 8.57
CA THR A 3 -0.30 -29.20 8.16
C THR A 3 0.63 -28.79 9.30
N MET A 4 1.04 -29.77 10.10
CA MET A 4 2.13 -29.63 11.07
C MET A 4 3.47 -29.93 10.40
N PHE A 5 4.31 -28.89 10.33
CA PHE A 5 5.72 -28.84 10.73
C PHE A 5 6.60 -30.10 10.62
N GLU A 6 6.87 -30.61 9.42
CA GLU A 6 8.10 -31.39 9.17
C GLU A 6 8.69 -31.06 7.78
N GLY A 7 9.94 -30.57 7.76
CA GLY A 7 10.82 -30.53 6.58
C GLY A 7 10.53 -29.52 5.46
N GLU A 8 9.30 -29.06 5.27
CA GLU A 8 8.94 -28.10 4.21
C GLU A 8 8.90 -26.65 4.70
N ARG A 9 9.35 -25.71 3.86
CA ARG A 9 9.17 -24.27 4.12
C ARG A 9 7.68 -23.96 4.17
N VAL A 10 7.15 -23.78 5.38
CA VAL A 10 5.73 -23.48 5.59
C VAL A 10 5.43 -22.07 5.10
N ARG A 11 4.74 -21.96 3.96
CA ARG A 11 4.36 -20.68 3.35
C ARG A 11 2.97 -20.20 3.74
N SER A 12 2.07 -21.11 4.13
CA SER A 12 0.71 -20.77 4.54
C SER A 12 0.31 -21.56 5.77
N VAL A 13 -0.27 -20.89 6.75
CA VAL A 13 -0.76 -21.48 7.99
C VAL A 13 -2.19 -21.02 8.24
N CYS A 14 -3.08 -21.98 8.48
CA CYS A 14 -4.45 -21.75 8.92
C CYS A 14 -4.63 -22.32 10.34
N LEU A 15 -4.92 -21.46 11.30
CA LEU A 15 -5.20 -21.82 12.68
C LEU A 15 -6.69 -21.64 12.94
N ASP A 16 -7.40 -22.75 13.09
CA ASP A 16 -8.78 -22.80 13.58
C ASP A 16 -8.77 -23.45 14.96
N ILE A 17 -8.74 -22.64 16.02
CA ILE A 17 -8.43 -23.14 17.36
C ILE A 17 -9.37 -22.51 18.39
N ASP A 18 -10.28 -23.31 18.94
CA ASP A 18 -11.16 -22.85 20.01
C ASP A 18 -10.57 -23.11 21.41
N ASP A 19 -9.64 -24.04 21.55
CA ASP A 19 -8.91 -24.32 22.79
C ASP A 19 -7.84 -23.25 23.10
N ILE A 20 -7.83 -22.75 24.33
CA ILE A 20 -6.92 -21.68 24.77
C ILE A 20 -5.46 -22.16 24.82
N ALA A 21 -5.19 -23.29 25.45
CA ALA A 21 -3.83 -23.80 25.62
C ALA A 21 -3.21 -24.20 24.28
N GLU A 22 -4.01 -24.81 23.41
CA GLU A 22 -3.57 -25.17 22.07
C GLU A 22 -3.24 -23.94 21.22
N ALA A 23 -4.03 -22.88 21.33
CA ALA A 23 -3.80 -21.66 20.57
C ALA A 23 -2.48 -21.00 20.94
N LEU A 24 -2.17 -20.92 22.23
CA LEU A 24 -0.89 -20.38 22.68
C LEU A 24 0.30 -21.20 22.16
N ARG A 25 0.19 -22.54 22.18
CA ARG A 25 1.21 -23.44 21.63
C ARG A 25 1.43 -23.18 20.13
N ARG A 26 0.36 -23.12 19.34
CA ARG A 26 0.43 -22.87 17.89
C ARG A 26 0.94 -21.46 17.58
N PHE A 27 0.57 -20.44 18.34
CA PHE A 27 1.11 -19.09 18.15
C PHE A 27 2.62 -19.02 18.44
N ARG A 28 3.11 -19.74 19.45
CA ARG A 28 4.56 -19.83 19.68
C ARG A 28 5.29 -20.54 18.54
N GLN A 29 4.66 -21.53 17.89
CA GLN A 29 5.23 -22.18 16.70
C GLN A 29 5.36 -21.23 15.51
N LEU A 30 4.48 -20.21 15.38
CA LEU A 30 4.61 -19.19 14.33
C LEU A 30 5.94 -18.43 14.40
N LEU A 31 6.50 -18.24 15.60
CA LEU A 31 7.80 -17.57 15.77
C LEU A 31 8.96 -18.31 15.09
N MET A 32 8.78 -19.61 14.81
CA MET A 32 9.76 -20.44 14.09
C MET A 32 9.54 -20.44 12.57
N CYS A 33 8.50 -19.76 12.07
CA CYS A 33 8.09 -19.76 10.67
C CYS A 33 8.63 -18.52 9.93
N HIS A 34 9.89 -18.56 9.52
CA HIS A 34 10.53 -17.39 8.89
C HIS A 34 10.11 -17.16 7.42
N ASP A 35 9.59 -18.18 6.75
CA ASP A 35 9.18 -18.13 5.33
C ASP A 35 7.66 -18.01 5.14
N LEU A 36 6.91 -17.73 6.22
CA LEU A 36 5.45 -17.68 6.17
C LEU A 36 4.96 -16.47 5.37
N THR A 37 4.26 -16.71 4.27
CA THR A 37 3.69 -15.64 3.42
C THR A 37 2.23 -15.37 3.71
N THR A 38 1.50 -16.35 4.25
CA THR A 38 0.06 -16.25 4.53
C THR A 38 -0.26 -16.81 5.92
N LEU A 39 -0.97 -16.03 6.73
CA LEU A 39 -1.47 -16.45 8.04
C LEU A 39 -2.97 -16.21 8.12
N LYS A 40 -3.73 -17.27 8.40
CA LYS A 40 -5.15 -17.19 8.73
C LYS A 40 -5.38 -17.70 10.14
N VAL A 41 -6.00 -16.88 10.99
CA VAL A 41 -6.37 -17.24 12.36
C VAL A 41 -7.85 -17.01 12.54
N THR A 42 -8.59 -18.11 12.73
CA THR A 42 -10.01 -18.09 13.05
C THR A 42 -10.19 -18.64 14.45
N ARG A 43 -10.93 -17.92 15.31
CA ARG A 43 -11.39 -18.43 16.60
C ARG A 43 -12.81 -17.97 16.88
N THR A 44 -13.62 -18.84 17.48
CA THR A 44 -14.94 -18.42 17.96
C THR A 44 -14.85 -17.60 19.24
N CYS A 45 -13.85 -17.88 20.08
CA CYS A 45 -13.65 -17.25 21.38
C CYS A 45 -12.77 -15.98 21.33
N LYS A 46 -12.75 -15.26 22.45
CA LYS A 46 -11.90 -14.07 22.65
C LYS A 46 -10.46 -14.51 22.88
N ILE A 47 -9.50 -13.79 22.30
CA ILE A 47 -8.09 -13.99 22.63
C ILE A 47 -7.74 -13.37 24.00
N GLU A 48 -6.90 -14.07 24.75
CA GLU A 48 -6.32 -13.54 25.98
C GLU A 48 -5.12 -12.63 25.71
N ALA A 49 -4.63 -11.93 26.74
CA ALA A 49 -3.50 -11.02 26.61
C ALA A 49 -2.24 -11.72 26.10
N GLU A 50 -1.91 -12.90 26.64
CA GLU A 50 -0.70 -13.63 26.24
C GLU A 50 -0.72 -14.04 24.76
N HIS A 51 -1.86 -14.48 24.25
CA HIS A 51 -2.03 -14.76 22.82
C HIS A 51 -1.76 -13.53 21.96
N ALA A 52 -2.29 -12.37 22.38
CA ALA A 52 -2.11 -11.11 21.66
C ALA A 52 -0.64 -10.69 21.61
N GLU A 53 0.09 -10.85 22.72
CA GLU A 53 1.51 -10.51 22.79
C GLU A 53 2.36 -11.41 21.89
N VAL A 54 2.13 -12.73 21.90
CA VAL A 54 2.88 -13.67 21.04
C VAL A 54 2.59 -13.41 19.55
N LEU A 55 1.31 -13.19 19.20
CA LEU A 55 0.93 -12.82 17.83
C LEU A 55 1.53 -11.48 17.42
N ALA A 56 1.52 -10.48 18.30
CA ALA A 56 2.10 -9.17 18.05
C ALA A 56 3.62 -9.26 17.85
N GLN A 57 4.31 -10.09 18.63
CA GLN A 57 5.73 -10.36 18.42
C GLN A 57 5.98 -10.94 17.03
N PHE A 58 5.24 -11.98 16.65
CA PHE A 58 5.34 -12.59 15.32
C PHE A 58 5.11 -11.57 14.19
N LEU A 59 4.05 -10.77 14.28
CA LEU A 59 3.72 -9.73 13.29
C LEU A 59 4.81 -8.65 13.20
N ARG A 60 5.45 -8.28 14.31
CA ARG A 60 6.52 -7.28 14.32
C ARG A 60 7.82 -7.80 13.72
N GLU A 61 8.13 -9.08 13.90
CA GLU A 61 9.41 -9.68 13.50
C GLU A 61 9.38 -10.24 12.08
N THR A 62 8.23 -10.73 11.62
CA THR A 62 8.13 -11.32 10.28
C THR A 62 8.40 -10.30 9.16
N ARG A 63 9.10 -10.76 8.12
CA ARG A 63 9.43 -9.98 6.92
C ARG A 63 8.93 -10.63 5.63
N SER A 64 8.43 -11.85 5.72
CA SER A 64 7.94 -12.67 4.62
C SER A 64 6.41 -12.67 4.51
N LEU A 65 5.71 -12.27 5.58
CA LEU A 65 4.26 -12.32 5.65
C LEU A 65 3.61 -11.24 4.79
N ASN A 66 2.92 -11.67 3.74
CA ASN A 66 2.26 -10.81 2.76
C ASN A 66 0.76 -10.68 3.05
N GLU A 67 0.14 -11.75 3.52
CA GLU A 67 -1.31 -11.83 3.73
C GLU A 67 -1.63 -12.30 5.15
N VAL A 68 -2.55 -11.58 5.79
CA VAL A 68 -3.00 -11.88 7.13
C VAL A 68 -4.52 -11.81 7.20
N GLU A 69 -5.13 -12.86 7.71
CA GLU A 69 -6.54 -12.93 8.06
C GLU A 69 -6.68 -13.25 9.54
N MET A 70 -7.23 -12.31 10.31
CA MET A 70 -7.44 -12.47 11.74
C MET A 70 -8.91 -12.27 12.06
N ASN A 71 -9.57 -13.39 12.34
CA ASN A 71 -10.98 -13.47 12.64
C ASN A 71 -11.20 -14.03 14.06
N PHE A 72 -11.17 -13.14 15.05
CA PHE A 72 -11.42 -13.47 16.45
C PHE A 72 -11.76 -12.22 17.25
N GLU A 73 -12.41 -12.38 18.40
CA GLU A 73 -12.70 -11.23 19.26
C GLU A 73 -11.46 -10.81 20.07
N ALA A 74 -11.13 -9.52 20.04
CA ALA A 74 -10.10 -8.93 20.88
C ALA A 74 -10.69 -7.84 21.78
N LYS A 75 -10.29 -7.78 23.06
CA LYS A 75 -10.62 -6.61 23.90
C LYS A 75 -9.73 -5.44 23.49
N ARG A 76 -10.08 -4.24 23.96
CA ARG A 76 -9.38 -2.98 23.63
C ARG A 76 -7.86 -3.06 23.80
N ALA A 77 -7.38 -3.68 24.89
CA ALA A 77 -5.95 -3.82 25.15
C ALA A 77 -5.27 -4.72 24.11
N GLN A 78 -5.84 -5.90 23.83
CA GLN A 78 -5.33 -6.85 22.83
C GLN A 78 -5.36 -6.25 21.42
N SER A 79 -6.46 -5.59 21.03
CA SER A 79 -6.52 -4.90 19.73
C SER A 79 -5.43 -3.86 19.60
N ARG A 80 -5.12 -3.11 20.67
CA ARG A 80 -4.04 -2.11 20.64
C ARG A 80 -2.67 -2.76 20.44
N VAL A 81 -2.36 -3.80 21.21
CA VAL A 81 -1.10 -4.54 21.11
C VAL A 81 -0.88 -5.06 19.68
N LEU A 82 -1.92 -5.63 19.07
CA LEU A 82 -1.87 -6.15 17.71
C LEU A 82 -1.76 -5.05 16.65
N LEU A 83 -2.48 -3.94 16.82
CA LEU A 83 -2.38 -2.78 15.91
C LEU A 83 -1.00 -2.13 15.99
N ASP A 84 -0.42 -1.99 17.19
CA ASP A 84 0.93 -1.46 17.37
C ASP A 84 1.96 -2.36 16.67
N ALA A 85 1.80 -3.69 16.70
CA ALA A 85 2.65 -4.59 15.91
C ALA A 85 2.44 -4.48 14.39
N LEU A 86 1.19 -4.30 13.93
CA LEU A 86 0.90 -4.10 12.51
C LEU A 86 1.49 -2.78 11.98
N ARG A 87 1.57 -1.75 12.82
CA ARG A 87 2.21 -0.47 12.48
C ARG A 87 3.68 -0.64 12.13
N ASP A 88 4.38 -1.50 12.86
CA ASP A 88 5.81 -1.76 12.68
C ASP A 88 6.09 -2.73 11.53
N ASN A 89 5.06 -3.43 11.04
CA ASN A 89 5.21 -4.41 9.98
C ASN A 89 5.34 -3.74 8.60
N THR A 90 6.33 -4.19 7.83
CA THR A 90 6.64 -3.65 6.50
C THR A 90 6.48 -4.67 5.36
N SER A 91 5.94 -5.86 5.62
CA SER A 91 5.77 -6.92 4.63
C SER A 91 4.32 -7.13 4.20
N ILE A 92 3.36 -6.88 5.10
CA ILE A 92 1.94 -7.15 4.86
C ILE A 92 1.40 -6.24 3.76
N THR A 93 0.79 -6.87 2.76
CA THR A 93 0.11 -6.22 1.63
C THR A 93 -1.39 -6.45 1.65
N VAL A 94 -1.87 -7.54 2.26
CA VAL A 94 -3.28 -7.87 2.37
C VAL A 94 -3.65 -8.07 3.83
N LEU A 95 -4.60 -7.28 4.33
CA LEU A 95 -5.00 -7.26 5.73
C LEU A 95 -6.51 -7.51 5.84
N HIS A 96 -6.88 -8.66 6.39
CA HIS A 96 -8.26 -8.99 6.74
C HIS A 96 -8.38 -9.04 8.25
N VAL A 97 -9.19 -8.14 8.81
CA VAL A 97 -9.39 -8.07 10.27
C VAL A 97 -10.88 -8.09 10.54
N GLU A 98 -11.34 -9.06 11.32
CA GLU A 98 -12.73 -9.14 11.74
C GLU A 98 -12.82 -9.13 13.27
N ARG A 99 -13.86 -8.48 13.80
CA ARG A 99 -14.20 -8.51 15.24
C ARG A 99 -13.15 -7.85 16.15
N TRP A 100 -12.32 -6.98 15.59
CA TRP A 100 -11.39 -6.10 16.33
C TRP A 100 -11.95 -4.70 16.51
N CYS A 101 -11.29 -3.92 17.36
CA CYS A 101 -11.53 -2.48 17.54
C CYS A 101 -12.97 -2.14 17.91
N ARG A 102 -13.41 -2.53 19.11
CA ARG A 102 -14.77 -2.27 19.62
C ARG A 102 -15.02 -0.81 20.05
N CYS A 103 -14.13 0.11 19.72
CA CYS A 103 -14.26 1.53 20.02
C CYS A 103 -13.57 2.39 18.96
N GLU A 104 -14.00 3.66 18.86
CA GLU A 104 -13.51 4.66 17.92
C GLU A 104 -11.98 4.77 17.90
N ARG A 105 -11.34 4.88 19.07
CA ARG A 105 -9.88 5.06 19.16
C ARG A 105 -9.11 3.94 18.44
N THR A 106 -9.55 2.69 18.58
CA THR A 106 -8.90 1.55 17.91
C THR A 106 -9.21 1.47 16.42
N ALA A 107 -10.37 1.98 15.99
CA ALA A 107 -10.71 2.09 14.58
C ALA A 107 -9.87 3.18 13.88
N VAL A 108 -9.71 4.34 14.51
CA VAL A 108 -8.82 5.41 14.05
C VAL A 108 -7.39 4.91 13.89
N LEU A 109 -6.87 4.18 14.89
CA LEU A 109 -5.53 3.59 14.81
C LEU A 109 -5.37 2.65 13.61
N LEU A 110 -6.38 1.83 13.29
CA LEU A 110 -6.34 0.97 12.11
C LEU A 110 -6.31 1.79 10.82
N VAL A 111 -7.10 2.86 10.72
CA VAL A 111 -7.06 3.78 9.57
C VAL A 111 -5.67 4.38 9.41
N ASP A 112 -5.07 4.88 10.49
CA ASP A 112 -3.74 5.48 10.46
C ASP A 112 -2.71 4.47 9.95
N ILE A 113 -2.75 3.22 10.42
CA ILE A 113 -1.83 2.15 9.99
C ILE A 113 -2.00 1.86 8.50
N VAL A 114 -3.25 1.70 8.03
CA VAL A 114 -3.53 1.38 6.63
C VAL A 114 -3.12 2.53 5.71
N CYS A 115 -3.45 3.77 6.07
CA CYS A 115 -3.17 4.94 5.23
C CYS A 115 -1.69 5.34 5.25
N SER A 116 -0.97 5.10 6.35
CA SER A 116 0.46 5.37 6.46
C SER A 116 1.34 4.27 5.83
N SER A 117 0.81 3.05 5.70
CA SER A 117 1.54 1.94 5.08
C SER A 117 1.78 2.18 3.58
N LYS A 118 3.01 1.91 3.15
CA LYS A 118 3.42 1.89 1.74
C LYS A 118 3.27 0.51 1.09
N LYS A 119 2.70 -0.47 1.82
CA LYS A 119 2.64 -1.87 1.40
C LYS A 119 1.23 -2.42 1.40
N ILE A 120 0.36 -2.00 2.31
CA ILE A 120 -1.02 -2.46 2.35
C ILE A 120 -1.75 -2.00 1.07
N ARG A 121 -2.26 -2.99 0.33
CA ARG A 121 -3.00 -2.87 -0.93
C ARG A 121 -4.45 -3.27 -0.80
N ALA A 122 -4.78 -4.16 0.13
CA ALA A 122 -6.14 -4.60 0.37
C ALA A 122 -6.45 -4.59 1.86
N LEU A 123 -7.63 -4.05 2.20
CA LEU A 123 -8.18 -4.09 3.54
C LEU A 123 -9.58 -4.72 3.49
N THR A 124 -9.78 -5.80 4.23
CA THR A 124 -11.13 -6.26 4.59
C THR A 124 -11.35 -5.99 6.07
N TYR A 125 -12.40 -5.26 6.39
CA TYR A 125 -12.69 -4.91 7.77
C TYR A 125 -14.17 -5.04 8.10
N ASN A 126 -14.46 -5.77 9.18
CA ASN A 126 -15.83 -6.04 9.63
C ASN A 126 -16.05 -5.56 11.07
N LEU A 127 -16.89 -4.53 11.21
CA LEU A 127 -17.14 -3.81 12.45
C LEU A 127 -18.39 -4.31 13.15
N LEU A 128 -18.28 -4.53 14.47
CA LEU A 128 -19.38 -4.98 15.31
C LEU A 128 -20.34 -3.85 15.75
N SER A 129 -19.89 -2.58 15.68
CA SER A 129 -20.63 -1.42 16.19
C SER A 129 -20.85 -0.40 15.08
N GLU A 130 -22.10 0.02 14.89
CA GLU A 130 -22.49 1.04 13.91
C GLU A 130 -21.75 2.36 14.12
N LYS A 131 -21.68 2.85 15.35
CA LYS A 131 -20.97 4.09 15.69
C LYS A 131 -19.47 4.01 15.39
N THR A 132 -18.85 2.88 15.71
CA THR A 132 -17.41 2.68 15.40
C THR A 132 -17.18 2.55 13.90
N CYS A 133 -18.15 2.00 13.18
CA CYS A 133 -18.17 1.92 11.72
C CYS A 133 -18.21 3.30 11.08
N LEU A 134 -19.17 4.13 11.44
CA LEU A 134 -19.27 5.48 10.90
C LEU A 134 -17.99 6.29 11.14
N GLU A 135 -17.40 6.18 12.34
CA GLU A 135 -16.13 6.85 12.65
C GLU A 135 -14.97 6.31 11.80
N PHE A 136 -14.83 4.99 11.66
CA PHE A 136 -13.81 4.37 10.82
C PHE A 136 -13.83 4.94 9.39
N PHE A 137 -15.01 5.03 8.78
CA PHE A 137 -15.12 5.46 7.39
C PHE A 137 -15.06 6.95 7.18
N CYS A 138 -15.56 7.73 8.14
CA CYS A 138 -15.31 9.17 8.17
C CYS A 138 -13.81 9.46 8.19
N GLN A 139 -13.05 8.73 9.00
CA GLN A 139 -11.60 8.89 9.10
C GLN A 139 -10.87 8.34 7.88
N LEU A 140 -11.26 7.15 7.39
CA LEU A 140 -10.68 6.57 6.20
C LEU A 140 -10.86 7.48 4.98
N ALA A 141 -12.06 8.03 4.76
CA ALA A 141 -12.31 8.93 3.63
C ALA A 141 -11.43 10.20 3.66
N LYS A 142 -11.06 10.68 4.86
CA LYS A 142 -10.13 11.79 5.07
C LYS A 142 -8.68 11.39 4.84
N ALA A 143 -8.25 10.28 5.47
CA ALA A 143 -6.86 9.84 5.49
C ALA A 143 -6.39 9.20 4.18
N ILE A 144 -7.29 8.50 3.46
CA ILE A 144 -6.94 7.77 2.24
C ILE A 144 -6.52 8.67 1.08
N GLN A 145 -6.85 9.96 1.12
CA GLN A 145 -6.57 10.92 0.04
C GLN A 145 -5.08 10.97 -0.35
N THR A 146 -4.21 10.85 0.65
CA THR A 146 -2.75 10.85 0.48
C THR A 146 -2.17 9.46 0.27
N ASN A 147 -2.97 8.40 0.41
CA ASN A 147 -2.53 7.03 0.21
C ASN A 147 -2.68 6.62 -1.27
N CYS A 148 -1.60 6.08 -1.84
CA CYS A 148 -1.58 5.65 -3.24
C CYS A 148 -1.42 4.13 -3.41
N THR A 149 -1.41 3.37 -2.31
CA THR A 149 -1.11 1.93 -2.32
C THR A 149 -2.34 1.08 -2.13
N LEU A 150 -3.36 1.58 -1.42
CA LEU A 150 -4.60 0.88 -1.18
C LEU A 150 -5.43 0.82 -2.46
N LEU A 151 -5.76 -0.39 -2.89
CA LEU A 151 -6.45 -0.72 -4.13
C LEU A 151 -7.86 -1.26 -3.88
N SER A 152 -8.07 -1.92 -2.74
CA SER A 152 -9.39 -2.41 -2.33
C SER A 152 -9.65 -2.16 -0.85
N VAL A 153 -10.90 -1.81 -0.56
CA VAL A 153 -11.46 -1.77 0.78
C VAL A 153 -12.78 -2.50 0.73
N GLU A 154 -12.84 -3.62 1.44
CA GLU A 154 -14.05 -4.40 1.60
C GLU A 154 -14.56 -4.25 3.03
N ALA A 155 -15.83 -3.89 3.16
CA ALA A 155 -16.50 -3.84 4.44
C ALA A 155 -17.95 -4.26 4.28
N ARG A 156 -18.43 -5.05 5.24
CA ARG A 156 -19.83 -5.47 5.30
C ARG A 156 -20.60 -4.44 6.11
N TRP A 157 -21.50 -3.71 5.45
CA TRP A 157 -22.26 -2.64 6.10
C TRP A 157 -23.50 -2.22 5.32
N LYS A 158 -24.51 -1.76 6.07
CA LYS A 158 -25.80 -1.29 5.57
C LYS A 158 -26.04 0.22 5.75
N HIS A 159 -25.20 0.92 6.53
CA HIS A 159 -25.50 2.28 7.04
C HIS A 159 -24.35 3.28 6.91
N ALA A 160 -23.36 3.01 6.05
CA ALA A 160 -22.40 4.03 5.67
C ALA A 160 -23.12 5.20 4.99
N GLU A 161 -22.78 6.44 5.31
CA GLU A 161 -23.21 7.56 4.47
C GLU A 161 -22.56 7.43 3.09
N ALA A 162 -23.38 7.52 2.03
CA ALA A 162 -22.93 7.38 0.64
C ALA A 162 -21.71 8.24 0.32
N ARG A 163 -21.68 9.50 0.79
CA ARG A 163 -20.55 10.42 0.55
C ARG A 163 -19.18 9.90 1.00
N HIS A 164 -19.11 9.12 2.09
CA HIS A 164 -17.82 8.56 2.55
C HIS A 164 -17.40 7.39 1.67
N LEU A 165 -18.37 6.57 1.24
CA LEU A 165 -18.16 5.48 0.29
C LEU A 165 -17.67 6.00 -1.05
N ASP A 166 -18.36 6.98 -1.61
CA ASP A 166 -18.04 7.57 -2.92
C ASP A 166 -16.61 8.11 -2.91
N ARG A 167 -16.25 8.85 -1.85
CA ARG A 167 -14.89 9.40 -1.70
C ARG A 167 -13.81 8.33 -1.57
N ILE A 168 -14.10 7.21 -0.92
CA ILE A 168 -13.18 6.06 -0.86
C ILE A 168 -13.07 5.42 -2.25
N GLN A 169 -14.20 5.16 -2.92
CA GLN A 169 -14.25 4.56 -4.25
C GLN A 169 -13.51 5.40 -5.29
N GLU A 170 -13.66 6.72 -5.28
CA GLU A 170 -12.91 7.64 -6.15
C GLU A 170 -11.40 7.49 -5.96
N VAL A 171 -10.94 7.42 -4.70
CA VAL A 171 -9.52 7.24 -4.39
C VAL A 171 -9.03 5.85 -4.80
N LEU A 172 -9.81 4.81 -4.56
CA LEU A 172 -9.47 3.46 -5.00
C LEU A 172 -9.43 3.37 -6.53
N ALA A 173 -10.37 3.99 -7.24
CA ALA A 173 -10.38 4.05 -8.70
C ALA A 173 -9.15 4.80 -9.23
N ARG A 174 -8.79 5.94 -8.60
CA ARG A 174 -7.54 6.66 -8.90
C ARG A 174 -6.34 5.75 -8.71
N ASN A 175 -6.21 5.08 -7.57
CA ASN A 175 -5.06 4.23 -7.25
C ASN A 175 -4.95 3.04 -8.21
N ASN A 176 -6.07 2.40 -8.57
CA ASN A 176 -6.11 1.32 -9.56
C ASN A 176 -5.71 1.79 -10.98
N ALA A 177 -5.93 3.06 -11.32
CA ALA A 177 -5.51 3.62 -12.59
C ALA A 177 -4.00 3.95 -12.65
N LEU A 178 -3.32 4.13 -11.51
CA LEU A 178 -1.92 4.54 -11.47
C LEU A 178 -0.98 3.57 -12.21
N PRO A 179 -1.05 2.23 -12.01
CA PRO A 179 -0.14 1.32 -12.70
C PRO A 179 -0.31 1.35 -14.22
N PHE A 180 -1.55 1.49 -14.71
CA PHE A 180 -1.80 1.60 -16.15
C PHE A 180 -1.24 2.90 -16.74
N ARG A 181 -1.38 4.03 -16.03
CA ARG A 181 -0.82 5.32 -16.46
C ARG A 181 0.71 5.28 -16.50
N ALA A 182 1.33 4.72 -15.45
CA ALA A 182 2.77 4.52 -15.42
C ALA A 182 3.23 3.64 -16.61
N ALA A 183 2.55 2.52 -16.86
CA ALA A 183 2.87 1.64 -17.97
C ALA A 183 2.67 2.32 -19.35
N TRP A 184 1.60 3.09 -19.56
CA TRP A 184 1.41 3.87 -20.79
C TRP A 184 2.50 4.90 -21.02
N PHE A 185 2.98 5.53 -19.96
CA PHE A 185 4.11 6.46 -20.04
C PHE A 185 5.43 5.75 -20.39
N VAL A 186 5.70 4.61 -19.77
CA VAL A 186 6.87 3.75 -20.08
C VAL A 186 6.86 3.30 -21.53
N THR A 187 5.70 2.85 -22.01
CA THR A 187 5.53 2.37 -23.39
C THR A 187 5.44 3.49 -24.42
N GLY A 188 5.43 4.76 -24.00
CA GLY A 188 5.31 5.92 -24.89
C GLY A 188 3.93 6.09 -25.52
N ARG A 189 2.90 5.35 -25.05
CA ARG A 189 1.51 5.52 -25.51
C ARG A 189 0.92 6.85 -25.05
N THR A 190 1.35 7.34 -23.89
CA THR A 190 1.09 8.70 -23.43
C THR A 190 2.40 9.35 -22.98
N VAL A 191 2.47 10.68 -23.06
CA VAL A 191 3.65 11.46 -22.62
C VAL A 191 3.20 12.60 -21.70
N ASP A 192 2.09 12.39 -21.00
CA ASP A 192 1.44 13.38 -20.18
C ASP A 192 1.97 13.37 -18.74
N LYS A 193 1.79 14.51 -18.07
CA LYS A 193 2.19 14.72 -16.67
C LYS A 193 1.67 13.64 -15.73
N ARG A 194 0.41 13.22 -15.90
CA ARG A 194 -0.21 12.19 -15.04
C ARG A 194 0.48 10.83 -15.17
N GLY A 195 0.94 10.47 -16.37
CA GLY A 195 1.72 9.26 -16.60
C GLY A 195 3.10 9.33 -15.94
N ALA A 196 3.77 10.48 -16.07
CA ALA A 196 5.07 10.71 -15.46
C ALA A 196 5.00 10.72 -13.92
N GLU A 197 3.99 11.37 -13.33
CA GLU A 197 3.74 11.35 -11.87
C GLU A 197 3.49 9.93 -11.37
N ALA A 198 2.69 9.15 -12.09
CA ALA A 198 2.42 7.76 -11.73
C ALA A 198 3.69 6.90 -11.77
N LEU A 199 4.56 7.11 -12.77
CA LEU A 199 5.85 6.43 -12.87
C LEU A 199 6.81 6.85 -11.75
N GLU A 200 6.93 8.15 -11.45
CA GLU A 200 7.80 8.63 -10.37
C GLU A 200 7.33 8.15 -8.99
N LEU A 201 6.02 7.99 -8.82
CA LEU A 201 5.41 7.48 -7.59
C LEU A 201 5.59 5.97 -7.39
N LEU A 202 5.38 5.17 -8.44
CA LEU A 202 5.38 3.70 -8.35
C LEU A 202 6.75 3.09 -8.68
N GLY A 203 7.56 3.75 -9.51
CA GLY A 203 8.82 3.23 -10.01
C GLY A 203 8.66 1.86 -10.70
N PRO A 204 9.66 0.97 -10.59
CA PRO A 204 9.59 -0.39 -11.12
C PRO A 204 8.84 -1.35 -10.18
N ASP A 205 7.70 -0.94 -9.62
CA ASP A 205 6.85 -1.86 -8.83
C ASP A 205 6.41 -3.05 -9.70
N PRO A 206 6.36 -4.29 -9.17
CA PRO A 206 5.97 -5.47 -9.93
C PRO A 206 4.64 -5.33 -10.69
N VAL A 207 3.69 -4.54 -10.18
CA VAL A 207 2.41 -4.30 -10.86
C VAL A 207 2.61 -3.47 -12.13
N VAL A 208 3.47 -2.46 -12.10
CA VAL A 208 3.81 -1.65 -13.28
C VAL A 208 4.57 -2.49 -14.30
N VAL A 209 5.58 -3.23 -13.84
CA VAL A 209 6.41 -4.12 -14.68
C VAL A 209 5.54 -5.16 -15.39
N SER A 210 4.62 -5.80 -14.67
CA SER A 210 3.67 -6.75 -15.26
C SER A 210 2.82 -6.11 -16.36
N LYS A 211 2.35 -4.87 -16.16
CA LYS A 211 1.57 -4.14 -17.18
C LYS A 211 2.41 -3.73 -18.39
N VAL A 212 3.65 -3.29 -18.20
CA VAL A 212 4.57 -2.99 -19.32
C VAL A 212 4.85 -4.26 -20.12
N ARG A 213 5.12 -5.38 -19.41
CA ARG A 213 5.33 -6.70 -20.00
C ARG A 213 4.14 -7.14 -20.85
N GLU A 214 2.92 -7.02 -20.34
CA GLU A 214 1.68 -7.30 -21.08
C GLU A 214 1.52 -6.40 -22.32
N MET A 215 1.86 -5.12 -22.20
CA MET A 215 1.64 -4.15 -23.27
C MET A 215 2.66 -4.22 -24.41
N LEU A 216 3.88 -4.66 -24.13
CA LEU A 216 4.97 -4.77 -25.11
C LEU A 216 5.32 -6.22 -25.47
N SER A 217 4.70 -7.21 -24.84
CA SER A 217 4.94 -8.64 -25.06
C SER A 217 6.42 -9.04 -24.89
N MET A 218 7.06 -8.54 -23.83
CA MET A 218 8.50 -8.74 -23.55
C MET A 218 8.76 -9.58 -22.30
N GLY A 219 10.02 -9.88 -22.00
CA GLY A 219 10.40 -10.57 -20.75
C GLY A 219 10.22 -9.69 -19.50
N GLU A 220 10.16 -10.31 -18.32
CA GLU A 220 10.01 -9.57 -17.04
C GLU A 220 11.21 -8.65 -16.75
N ILE A 221 12.44 -9.16 -16.94
CA ILE A 221 13.68 -8.38 -16.77
C ILE A 221 13.72 -7.21 -17.76
N GLU A 222 13.32 -7.45 -19.01
CA GLU A 222 13.29 -6.40 -20.04
C GLU A 222 12.25 -5.31 -19.72
N ALA A 223 11.08 -5.70 -19.22
CA ALA A 223 10.04 -4.77 -18.80
C ALA A 223 10.47 -3.94 -17.58
N GLU A 224 11.18 -4.57 -16.64
CA GLU A 224 11.74 -3.87 -15.49
C GLU A 224 12.81 -2.86 -15.93
N ASP A 225 13.73 -3.27 -16.80
CA ASP A 225 14.76 -2.41 -17.38
C ASP A 225 14.16 -1.23 -18.16
N ALA A 226 13.13 -1.48 -18.98
CA ALA A 226 12.42 -0.43 -19.70
C ALA A 226 11.78 0.58 -18.73
N THR A 227 11.17 0.10 -17.65
CA THR A 227 10.57 0.95 -16.61
C THR A 227 11.63 1.79 -15.90
N ARG A 228 12.77 1.18 -15.52
CA ARG A 228 13.89 1.90 -14.89
C ARG A 228 14.51 2.94 -15.83
N ARG A 229 14.75 2.59 -17.10
CA ARG A 229 15.27 3.53 -18.10
C ARG A 229 14.35 4.73 -18.27
N LYS A 230 13.04 4.50 -18.42
CA LYS A 230 12.08 5.61 -18.54
C LYS A 230 12.05 6.50 -17.31
N LEU A 231 12.20 5.92 -16.11
CA LEU A 231 12.29 6.70 -14.88
C LEU A 231 13.57 7.54 -14.86
N TYR A 232 14.71 6.99 -15.28
CA TYR A 232 15.97 7.73 -15.41
C TYR A 232 15.91 8.82 -16.50
N ASP A 233 15.12 8.65 -17.56
CA ASP A 233 14.91 9.73 -18.53
C ASP A 233 14.35 10.99 -17.86
N LEU A 234 13.55 10.86 -16.78
CA LEU A 234 13.03 12.01 -16.02
C LEU A 234 14.09 12.72 -15.16
N ASP A 235 15.31 12.21 -15.10
CA ASP A 235 16.45 12.91 -14.51
C ASP A 235 17.07 13.91 -15.49
N ASP A 236 16.82 13.79 -16.81
CA ASP A 236 17.14 14.83 -17.78
C ASP A 236 16.18 16.03 -17.63
N MET A 237 16.73 17.24 -17.62
CA MET A 237 15.95 18.46 -17.41
C MET A 237 14.88 18.66 -18.49
N ASN A 238 15.24 18.46 -19.76
CA ASN A 238 14.30 18.72 -20.84
C ASN A 238 13.21 17.64 -20.88
N ALA A 239 13.57 16.37 -20.65
CA ALA A 239 12.60 15.29 -20.52
C ALA A 239 11.64 15.54 -19.34
N PHE A 240 12.14 15.93 -18.17
CA PHE A 240 11.32 16.31 -17.02
C PHE A 240 10.37 17.46 -17.35
N MET A 241 10.89 18.56 -17.92
CA MET A 241 10.10 19.76 -18.21
C MET A 241 9.02 19.50 -19.27
N ARG A 242 9.31 18.64 -20.25
CA ARG A 242 8.30 18.17 -21.23
C ARG A 242 7.24 17.30 -20.57
N ALA A 243 7.66 16.31 -19.78
CA ALA A 243 6.74 15.41 -19.10
C ALA A 243 5.82 16.17 -18.12
N ALA A 244 6.37 17.17 -17.40
CA ALA A 244 5.62 18.04 -16.52
C ALA A 244 4.75 19.09 -17.25
N GLY A 245 4.83 19.17 -18.59
CA GLY A 245 4.07 20.12 -19.40
C GLY A 245 4.52 21.58 -19.29
N VAL A 246 5.72 21.83 -18.77
CA VAL A 246 6.30 23.18 -18.62
C VAL A 246 6.74 23.73 -19.98
N VAL A 247 7.38 22.88 -20.78
CA VAL A 247 7.86 23.21 -22.14
C VAL A 247 7.38 22.16 -23.14
N ARG A 248 7.32 22.54 -24.43
CA ARG A 248 7.02 21.58 -25.51
C ARG A 248 8.25 20.79 -25.94
N GLU A 249 9.40 21.43 -26.01
CA GLU A 249 10.62 20.83 -26.58
C GLU A 249 11.80 20.91 -25.61
N SER A 250 12.26 22.12 -25.30
CA SER A 250 13.39 22.32 -24.39
C SER A 250 13.27 23.63 -23.61
N VAL A 251 14.03 23.73 -22.52
CA VAL A 251 14.22 24.99 -21.80
C VAL A 251 15.30 25.79 -22.52
N VAL A 252 14.99 27.05 -22.85
CA VAL A 252 15.94 28.04 -23.36
C VAL A 252 15.70 29.32 -22.57
N CYS A 253 16.74 29.92 -22.02
CA CYS A 253 16.65 31.17 -21.28
C CYS A 253 17.39 32.29 -22.01
N ASP A 254 16.77 33.47 -22.01
CA ASP A 254 17.35 34.66 -22.67
C ASP A 254 18.51 35.30 -21.87
N CYS A 255 18.88 34.73 -20.71
CA CYS A 255 19.88 35.29 -19.82
C CYS A 255 21.10 34.36 -19.65
N ARG A 256 22.28 34.95 -19.41
CA ARG A 256 23.56 34.23 -19.33
C ARG A 256 23.67 33.18 -18.20
N HIS A 257 22.75 33.18 -17.24
CA HIS A 257 22.74 32.27 -16.08
C HIS A 257 21.37 31.62 -15.88
N GLY A 258 20.70 31.26 -16.98
CA GLY A 258 19.40 30.60 -16.99
C GLY A 258 19.43 29.13 -16.55
N LEU A 259 18.25 28.53 -16.44
CA LEU A 259 18.08 27.10 -16.12
C LEU A 259 18.73 26.19 -17.18
N ASP A 260 18.71 26.61 -18.44
CA ASP A 260 19.35 25.93 -19.57
C ASP A 260 20.88 25.87 -19.49
N ALA A 261 21.50 26.79 -18.75
CA ALA A 261 22.94 26.79 -18.48
C ALA A 261 23.33 25.98 -17.23
N LEU A 262 22.37 25.39 -16.52
CA LEU A 262 22.61 24.65 -15.29
C LEU A 262 23.36 23.33 -15.59
N PRO A 263 24.51 23.05 -14.95
CA PRO A 263 25.18 21.76 -15.12
C PRO A 263 24.30 20.60 -14.68
N PHE A 264 24.41 19.46 -15.38
CA PHE A 264 23.62 18.26 -15.11
C PHE A 264 23.65 17.82 -13.64
N PHE A 265 24.83 17.84 -12.99
CA PHE A 265 24.96 17.51 -11.56
C PHE A 265 24.14 18.45 -10.66
N CYS A 266 24.12 19.75 -10.96
CA CYS A 266 23.34 20.73 -10.21
C CYS A 266 21.84 20.47 -10.39
N TRP A 267 21.41 20.16 -11.62
CA TRP A 267 20.04 19.75 -11.90
C TRP A 267 19.64 18.49 -11.14
N LEU A 268 20.47 17.44 -11.16
CA LEU A 268 20.22 16.23 -10.38
C LEU A 268 20.06 16.53 -8.89
N HIS A 269 20.85 17.47 -8.35
CA HIS A 269 20.72 17.88 -6.96
C HIS A 269 19.36 18.53 -6.67
N LEU A 270 18.85 19.35 -7.59
CA LEU A 270 17.50 19.92 -7.50
C LEU A 270 16.41 18.83 -7.62
N ARG A 271 16.59 17.86 -8.52
CA ARG A 271 15.65 16.74 -8.73
C ARG A 271 15.44 15.88 -7.50
N ARG A 272 16.36 15.88 -6.53
CA ARG A 272 16.16 15.23 -5.23
C ARG A 272 15.01 15.82 -4.41
N TYR A 273 14.63 17.06 -4.69
CA TYR A 273 13.59 17.80 -3.96
C TYR A 273 12.39 18.18 -4.82
N LEU A 274 12.52 18.11 -6.15
CA LEU A 274 11.48 18.51 -7.10
C LEU A 274 10.94 17.28 -7.82
N ARG A 275 9.65 16.97 -7.62
CA ARG A 275 8.90 15.92 -8.32
C ARG A 275 8.04 16.52 -9.44
N VAL A 276 7.60 15.67 -10.37
CA VAL A 276 6.67 16.08 -11.44
C VAL A 276 5.37 16.64 -10.83
N ALA A 277 4.90 16.04 -9.73
CA ALA A 277 3.70 16.47 -9.01
C ALA A 277 3.81 17.85 -8.35
N ASP A 278 5.03 18.36 -8.13
CA ASP A 278 5.25 19.67 -7.51
C ASP A 278 5.08 20.83 -8.51
N VAL A 279 5.10 20.52 -9.81
CA VAL A 279 4.83 21.50 -10.86
C VAL A 279 3.33 21.81 -10.85
N VAL A 280 2.94 23.08 -10.70
CA VAL A 280 1.53 23.46 -10.67
C VAL A 280 1.00 23.63 -12.09
N ASP A 281 -0.17 23.05 -12.38
CA ASP A 281 -0.85 23.29 -13.67
C ASP A 281 -1.27 24.76 -13.79
N ARG A 282 -1.16 25.34 -14.99
CA ARG A 282 -1.73 26.67 -15.21
C ARG A 282 -3.25 26.63 -15.02
N PRO A 283 -3.84 27.56 -14.25
CA PRO A 283 -5.29 27.62 -14.11
C PRO A 283 -5.93 27.83 -15.49
N GLY A 284 -6.72 26.86 -15.95
CA GLY A 284 -7.46 26.92 -17.22
C GLY A 284 -7.17 25.79 -18.23
N MET A 285 -6.20 24.91 -18.00
CA MET A 285 -6.03 23.67 -18.77
C MET A 285 -6.51 22.48 -17.91
N ARG A 286 -7.77 22.09 -18.05
CA ARG A 286 -8.30 20.79 -17.62
C ARG A 286 -8.94 20.09 -18.79
#